data_AF-A0A354HGL8-F1
#
_entry.id   AF-A0A354HGL8-F1
#
_cell.length_a   1.000
_cell.length_b   1.000
_cell.length_c   1.000
_cell.angle_alpha   90.00
_cell.angle_beta   90.00
_cell.angle_gamma   90.00
#
_symmetry.space_group_name_H-M   'P 1'
#
loop_
_entity.id
_entity.type
_entity.pdbx_description
1 polymer ?
#
loop_
_entity_poly.entity_id
_entity_poly.type
_entity_poly.pdbx_seq_one_letter_code
_entity_poly.pdbx_strand_id
1 'polypeptide(L)'
;MAISYNLYMEHGFTNIRSLLGALAEAMNLINPEVQNHHQKTAYLAYIIAKNAGYSQRELESVIYASLLHDIGSVIYDNQGTIKEIEREAELISLLGAKMLYGLEGFDDITEIISFCQLSWQRLLRRLDSLDAIDGDRAHTEKLMRLA
;
A
#
# COMPACT_ATOMS: atom_id res chain seq x y z
N MET A 1 4.57 -37.68 36.61
CA MET A 1 5.36 -37.62 35.36
C MET A 1 4.44 -37.21 34.23
N ALA A 2 4.23 -35.91 34.05
CA ALA A 2 3.55 -35.31 32.91
C ALA A 2 4.41 -34.12 32.49
N ILE A 3 5.48 -34.43 31.76
CA ILE A 3 6.43 -33.45 31.26
C ILE A 3 6.00 -33.14 29.82
N SER A 4 5.94 -31.85 29.49
CA SER A 4 5.99 -31.28 28.13
C SER A 4 4.69 -31.22 27.31
N TYR A 5 3.70 -30.46 27.76
CA TYR A 5 2.78 -29.76 26.83
C TYR A 5 2.72 -28.24 27.07
N ASN A 6 3.70 -27.69 27.79
CA ASN A 6 3.80 -26.27 28.14
C ASN A 6 5.03 -25.59 27.49
N LEU A 7 5.46 -26.03 26.30
CA LEU A 7 6.68 -25.51 25.66
C LEU A 7 6.55 -25.00 24.22
N TYR A 8 5.34 -24.85 23.67
CA TYR A 8 5.17 -24.20 22.35
C TYR A 8 3.86 -23.41 22.28
N MET A 9 3.84 -22.20 22.83
CA MET A 9 3.02 -21.06 22.35
C MET A 9 3.25 -19.76 23.15
N GLU A 10 4.26 -19.68 24.02
CA GLU A 10 4.76 -18.38 24.45
C GLU A 10 5.59 -17.77 23.31
N HIS A 11 5.00 -16.75 22.65
CA HIS A 11 5.55 -15.76 21.69
C HIS A 11 4.74 -15.62 20.40
N GLY A 12 3.42 -15.42 20.50
CA GLY A 12 2.60 -14.96 19.39
C GLY A 12 2.71 -13.45 19.17
N PHE A 13 3.89 -12.91 18.86
CA PHE A 13 3.98 -11.55 18.31
C PHE A 13 4.01 -11.64 16.78
N THR A 14 2.83 -11.54 16.16
CA THR A 14 2.73 -11.28 14.72
C THR A 14 3.46 -9.96 14.46
N ASN A 15 4.58 -10.00 13.71
CA ASN A 15 5.26 -8.77 13.32
C ASN A 15 4.49 -8.09 12.17
N ILE A 16 4.77 -6.82 11.92
CA ILE A 16 4.07 -6.03 10.90
C ILE A 16 4.11 -6.69 9.52
N ARG A 17 5.23 -7.35 9.13
CA ARG A 17 5.32 -8.07 7.85
C ARG A 17 4.30 -9.19 7.75
N SER A 18 4.16 -9.99 8.82
CA SER A 18 3.18 -11.08 8.87
C SER A 18 1.74 -10.55 8.82
N LEU A 19 1.47 -9.42 9.50
CA LEU A 19 0.14 -8.80 9.47
C LEU A 19 -0.21 -8.25 8.09
N LEU A 20 0.71 -7.51 7.46
CA LEU A 20 0.51 -6.96 6.12
C LEU A 20 0.40 -8.04 5.06
N GLY A 21 1.18 -9.13 5.19
CA GLY A 21 1.05 -10.30 4.34
C GLY A 21 -0.32 -10.96 4.45
N ALA A 22 -0.83 -11.15 5.67
CA ALA A 22 -2.17 -11.69 5.89
C ALA A 22 -3.28 -10.78 5.32
N LEU A 23 -3.11 -9.46 5.42
CA LEU A 23 -4.04 -8.50 4.83
C LEU A 23 -4.03 -8.55 3.29
N ALA A 24 -2.85 -8.65 2.68
CA ALA A 24 -2.72 -8.84 1.23
C ALA A 24 -3.37 -10.14 0.76
N GLU A 25 -3.19 -11.25 1.49
CA GLU A 25 -3.89 -12.49 1.19
C GLU A 25 -5.42 -12.35 1.31
N ALA A 26 -5.90 -11.63 2.32
CA ALA A 26 -7.34 -11.36 2.45
C ALA A 26 -7.88 -10.54 1.28
N MET A 27 -7.13 -9.54 0.78
CA MET A 27 -7.51 -8.76 -0.40
C MET A 27 -7.52 -9.61 -1.67
N ASN A 28 -6.58 -10.54 -1.83
CA ASN A 28 -6.59 -11.49 -2.95
C ASN A 28 -7.87 -12.35 -3.00
N LEU A 29 -8.58 -12.53 -1.88
CA LEU A 29 -9.84 -13.29 -1.84
C LEU A 29 -11.03 -12.50 -2.39
N ILE A 30 -10.93 -11.18 -2.53
CA ILE A 30 -12.02 -10.32 -3.02
C ILE A 30 -12.33 -10.64 -4.49
N ASN A 31 -11.31 -10.97 -5.29
CA ASN A 31 -11.48 -11.40 -6.66
C ASN A 31 -10.53 -12.58 -7.00
N PRO A 32 -11.06 -13.78 -7.34
CA PRO A 32 -10.24 -14.94 -7.69
C PRO A 32 -9.26 -14.71 -8.85
N GLU A 33 -9.54 -13.76 -9.74
CA GLU A 33 -8.67 -13.43 -10.88
C GLU A 33 -7.38 -12.69 -10.47
N VAL A 34 -7.32 -12.13 -9.25
CA VAL A 34 -6.14 -11.40 -8.75
C VAL A 34 -5.25 -12.25 -7.84
N GLN A 35 -5.33 -13.59 -7.90
CA GLN A 35 -4.53 -14.46 -7.04
C GLN A 35 -3.02 -14.18 -7.14
N ASN A 36 -2.40 -13.90 -5.99
CA ASN A 36 -1.00 -13.51 -5.83
C ASN A 36 -0.61 -12.19 -6.52
N HIS A 37 -1.57 -11.35 -6.91
CA HIS A 37 -1.31 -10.08 -7.59
C HIS A 37 -0.45 -9.17 -6.72
N HIS A 38 -0.87 -8.94 -5.47
CA HIS A 38 -0.16 -8.05 -4.54
C HIS A 38 1.28 -8.51 -4.27
N GLN A 39 1.49 -9.81 -4.10
CA GLN A 39 2.80 -10.42 -3.86
C GLN A 39 3.71 -10.30 -5.08
N LYS A 40 3.19 -10.54 -6.28
CA LYS A 40 3.94 -10.40 -7.54
C LYS A 40 4.31 -8.94 -7.79
N THR A 41 3.38 -8.00 -7.60
CA THR A 41 3.62 -6.57 -7.73
C THR A 41 4.69 -6.11 -6.74
N ALA A 42 4.58 -6.50 -5.46
CA ALA A 42 5.58 -6.17 -4.44
C ALA A 42 6.97 -6.72 -4.77
N TYR A 43 7.06 -7.95 -5.27
CA TYR A 43 8.33 -8.53 -5.71
C TYR A 43 8.95 -7.75 -6.87
N LEU A 44 8.17 -7.44 -7.91
CA LEU A 44 8.68 -6.69 -9.07
C LEU A 44 9.10 -5.27 -8.68
N ALA A 45 8.30 -4.58 -7.89
CA ALA A 45 8.61 -3.24 -7.39
C ALA A 45 9.90 -3.24 -6.55
N TYR A 46 10.07 -4.22 -5.66
CA TYR A 46 11.29 -4.41 -4.89
C TYR A 46 12.52 -4.61 -5.80
N ILE A 47 12.42 -5.47 -6.83
CA ILE A 47 13.54 -5.69 -7.75
C ILE A 47 13.89 -4.40 -8.50
N ILE A 48 12.91 -3.63 -8.96
CA ILE A 48 13.14 -2.34 -9.64
C ILE A 48 13.85 -1.36 -8.68
N ALA A 49 13.29 -1.14 -7.49
CA ALA A 49 13.85 -0.20 -6.51
C ALA A 49 15.25 -0.62 -6.04
N LYS A 50 15.50 -1.92 -5.84
CA LYS A 50 16.81 -2.44 -5.47
C LYS A 50 17.85 -2.16 -6.55
N ASN A 51 17.53 -2.39 -7.82
CA ASN A 51 18.44 -2.10 -8.93
C ASN A 51 18.64 -0.59 -9.14
N ALA A 52 17.69 0.23 -8.72
CA ALA A 52 17.80 1.69 -8.72
C ALA A 52 18.61 2.25 -7.52
N GLY A 53 19.09 1.40 -6.60
CA GLY A 53 19.98 1.80 -5.52
C GLY A 53 19.29 2.33 -4.26
N TYR A 54 18.02 2.02 -4.06
CA TYR A 54 17.24 2.45 -2.89
C TYR A 54 17.77 1.82 -1.60
N SER A 55 17.67 2.54 -0.49
CA SER A 55 18.08 2.07 0.84
C SER A 55 17.15 0.98 1.37
N GLN A 56 17.61 0.21 2.37
CA GLN A 56 16.82 -0.87 2.96
C GLN A 56 15.46 -0.39 3.51
N ARG A 57 15.43 0.80 4.11
CA ARG A 57 14.19 1.41 4.61
C ARG A 57 13.22 1.72 3.47
N GLU A 58 13.71 2.32 2.39
CA GLU A 58 12.85 2.64 1.24
C GLU A 58 12.37 1.37 0.52
N LEU A 59 13.20 0.32 0.46
CA LEU A 59 12.78 -0.99 -0.06
C LEU A 59 11.64 -1.60 0.76
N GLU A 60 11.66 -1.46 2.08
CA GLU A 60 10.55 -1.89 2.94
C GLU A 60 9.28 -1.09 2.66
N SER A 61 9.38 0.24 2.53
CA SER A 61 8.23 1.09 2.15
C SER A 61 7.65 0.70 0.79
N VAL A 62 8.49 0.42 -0.21
CA VAL A 62 8.06 -0.05 -1.54
C VAL A 62 7.32 -1.38 -1.45
N ILE A 63 7.83 -2.35 -0.67
CA ILE A 63 7.17 -3.64 -0.48
C ILE A 63 5.80 -3.45 0.17
N TYR A 64 5.71 -2.70 1.26
CA TYR A 64 4.46 -2.52 1.99
C TYR A 64 3.43 -1.72 1.19
N ALA A 65 3.84 -0.64 0.53
CA ALA A 65 2.96 0.12 -0.35
C ALA A 65 2.42 -0.74 -1.50
N SER A 66 3.27 -1.57 -2.12
CA SER A 66 2.85 -2.45 -3.20
C SER A 66 1.89 -3.55 -2.75
N LEU A 67 2.09 -4.09 -1.53
CA LEU A 67 1.18 -5.08 -0.94
C LEU A 67 -0.19 -4.47 -0.61
N LEU A 68 -0.22 -3.18 -0.25
CA LEU A 68 -1.42 -2.50 0.26
C LEU A 68 -2.07 -1.55 -0.76
N HIS A 69 -1.57 -1.45 -1.99
CA HIS A 69 -2.01 -0.40 -2.91
C HIS A 69 -3.51 -0.44 -3.24
N ASP A 70 -4.13 -1.63 -3.19
CA ASP A 70 -5.56 -1.83 -3.42
C ASP A 70 -6.40 -1.84 -2.13
N ILE A 71 -5.84 -1.51 -0.96
CA ILE A 71 -6.55 -1.64 0.33
C ILE A 71 -7.86 -0.84 0.41
N GLY A 72 -7.96 0.25 -0.36
CA GLY A 72 -9.19 1.02 -0.47
C GLY A 72 -10.36 0.22 -1.06
N SER A 73 -10.10 -0.88 -1.77
CA SER A 73 -11.14 -1.76 -2.32
C SER A 73 -12.00 -2.40 -1.22
N VAL A 74 -11.46 -2.57 0.00
CA VAL A 74 -12.20 -3.15 1.14
C VAL A 74 -13.38 -2.28 1.56
N ILE A 75 -13.26 -0.97 1.43
CA ILE A 75 -14.31 0.01 1.78
C ILE A 75 -15.09 0.50 0.56
N TYR A 76 -14.63 0.14 -0.64
CA TYR A 76 -15.24 0.53 -1.89
C TYR A 76 -16.22 -0.57 -2.34
N ASP A 77 -17.48 -0.41 -1.95
CA ASP A 77 -18.57 -1.32 -2.36
C ASP A 77 -18.87 -1.13 -3.84
N ASN A 78 -18.18 -1.88 -4.70
CA ASN A 78 -18.51 -1.92 -6.11
C ASN A 78 -18.58 -3.37 -6.61
N GLN A 79 -19.79 -3.81 -6.94
CA GLN A 79 -20.07 -5.05 -7.65
C GLN A 79 -19.84 -4.93 -9.17
N GLY A 80 -19.07 -3.91 -9.58
CA GLY A 80 -18.78 -3.58 -10.97
C GLY A 80 -17.80 -4.53 -11.64
N THR A 81 -17.74 -4.45 -12.96
CA THR A 81 -16.74 -5.13 -13.79
C THR A 81 -15.33 -4.61 -13.51
N ILE A 82 -14.29 -5.40 -13.85
CA ILE A 82 -12.88 -4.97 -13.75
C ILE A 82 -12.65 -3.61 -14.40
N LYS A 83 -13.31 -3.35 -15.54
CA LYS A 83 -13.18 -2.08 -16.28
C LYS A 83 -13.76 -0.87 -15.54
N GLU A 84 -14.76 -1.08 -14.69
CA GLU A 84 -15.33 -0.04 -13.83
C GLU A 84 -14.39 0.23 -12.65
N ILE A 85 -13.84 -0.84 -12.04
CA ILE A 85 -12.81 -0.74 -11.00
C ILE A 85 -11.57 0.01 -11.52
N GLU A 86 -11.10 -0.28 -12.74
CA GLU A 86 -9.97 0.42 -13.36
C GLU A 86 -10.20 1.93 -13.53
N ARG A 87 -11.43 2.36 -13.81
CA ARG A 87 -11.77 3.79 -13.92
C ARG A 87 -11.70 4.49 -12.57
N GLU A 88 -11.87 3.74 -11.50
CA GLU A 88 -11.94 4.21 -10.13
C GLU A 88 -10.66 3.90 -9.36
N ALA A 89 -9.65 3.32 -10.02
CA ALA A 89 -8.40 2.90 -9.41
C ALA A 89 -7.71 4.02 -8.62
N GLU A 90 -7.68 5.24 -9.16
CA GLU A 90 -7.12 6.40 -8.45
C GLU A 90 -7.90 6.74 -7.17
N LEU A 91 -9.23 6.70 -7.22
CA LEU A 91 -10.06 6.92 -6.04
C LEU A 91 -9.82 5.82 -5.00
N ILE A 92 -9.78 4.55 -5.42
CA ILE A 92 -9.49 3.39 -4.56
C ILE A 92 -8.12 3.55 -3.88
N SER A 93 -7.11 3.96 -4.64
CA SER A 93 -5.77 4.26 -4.14
C SER A 93 -5.80 5.34 -3.06
N LEU A 94 -6.48 6.46 -3.32
CA LEU A 94 -6.61 7.57 -2.37
C LEU A 94 -7.38 7.17 -1.10
N LEU A 95 -8.46 6.40 -1.24
CA LEU A 95 -9.21 5.85 -0.13
C LEU A 95 -8.35 4.92 0.72
N GLY A 96 -7.52 4.08 0.08
CA GLY A 96 -6.58 3.20 0.76
C GLY A 96 -5.50 3.99 1.52
N ALA A 97 -4.92 5.01 0.91
CA ALA A 97 -3.99 5.90 1.60
C ALA A 97 -4.66 6.59 2.80
N LYS A 98 -5.91 7.05 2.66
CA LYS A 98 -6.70 7.70 3.73
C LYS A 98 -6.97 6.76 4.89
N MET A 99 -7.23 5.50 4.61
CA MET A 99 -7.41 4.46 5.62
C MET A 99 -6.14 4.23 6.47
N LEU A 100 -4.95 4.36 5.86
CA LEU A 100 -3.67 4.10 6.52
C LEU A 100 -3.02 5.35 7.14
N TYR A 101 -3.57 6.53 6.87
CA TYR A 101 -2.97 7.79 7.28
C TYR A 101 -2.99 7.99 8.80
N GLY A 102 -1.88 8.53 9.33
CA GLY A 102 -1.69 8.74 10.77
C GLY A 102 -1.23 7.49 11.53
N LEU A 103 -1.06 6.35 10.86
CA LEU A 103 -0.38 5.19 11.44
C LEU A 103 1.12 5.47 11.54
N GLU A 104 1.69 5.24 12.72
CA GLU A 104 3.12 5.46 12.96
C GLU A 104 3.98 4.62 12.00
N GLY A 105 4.87 5.27 11.26
CA GLY A 105 5.76 4.62 10.30
C GLY A 105 5.14 4.33 8.93
N PHE A 106 3.94 4.83 8.64
CA PHE A 106 3.26 4.64 7.35
C PHE A 106 3.28 5.86 6.43
N ASP A 107 3.97 6.94 6.79
CA ASP A 107 3.99 8.18 6.01
C ASP A 107 4.42 7.93 4.55
N ASP A 108 5.60 7.31 4.35
CA ASP A 108 6.12 6.97 3.02
C ASP A 108 5.17 6.00 2.26
N ILE A 109 4.54 5.08 2.99
CA ILE A 109 3.65 4.06 2.43
C ILE A 109 2.37 4.73 1.90
N THR A 110 1.76 5.59 2.71
CA THR A 110 0.55 6.34 2.35
C THR A 110 0.80 7.32 1.21
N GLU A 111 2.00 7.92 1.15
CA GLU A 111 2.41 8.77 0.03
C GLU A 111 2.48 7.98 -1.28
N ILE A 112 3.20 6.84 -1.29
CA ILE A 112 3.31 5.98 -2.49
C ILE A 112 1.93 5.54 -2.97
N ILE A 113 1.08 5.06 -2.06
CA ILE A 113 -0.27 4.60 -2.40
C ILE A 113 -1.12 5.76 -2.97
N SER A 114 -0.96 6.99 -2.48
CA SER A 114 -1.72 8.14 -2.99
C SER A 114 -1.42 8.48 -4.47
N PHE A 115 -0.30 8.00 -5.00
CA PHE A 115 0.17 8.33 -6.35
C PHE A 115 0.26 7.15 -7.32
N CYS A 116 0.19 5.90 -6.85
CA CYS A 116 0.57 4.73 -7.64
C CYS A 116 -0.32 4.46 -8.88
N GLN A 117 -1.53 5.04 -8.93
CA GLN A 117 -2.45 4.92 -10.07
C GLN A 117 -2.36 6.11 -11.05
N LEU A 118 -1.46 7.08 -10.82
CA LEU A 118 -1.27 8.21 -11.74
C LEU A 118 -0.37 7.83 -12.92
N SER A 119 -0.73 8.31 -14.12
CA SER A 119 0.22 8.31 -15.23
C SER A 119 1.38 9.27 -14.95
N TRP A 120 2.52 9.05 -15.59
CA TRP A 120 3.71 9.91 -15.44
C TRP A 120 3.40 11.40 -15.65
N GLN A 121 2.64 11.76 -16.68
CA GLN A 121 2.29 13.17 -16.95
C GLN A 121 1.37 13.75 -15.87
N ARG A 122 0.49 12.93 -15.29
CA ARG A 122 -0.40 13.36 -14.21
C ARG A 122 0.37 13.53 -12.90
N LEU A 123 1.31 12.63 -12.61
CA LEU A 123 2.21 12.73 -11.47
C LEU A 123 3.02 14.04 -11.53
N LEU A 124 3.66 14.33 -12.66
CA LEU A 124 4.43 15.57 -12.82
C LEU A 124 3.59 16.81 -12.55
N ARG A 125 2.41 16.92 -13.17
CA ARG A 125 1.48 18.04 -12.93
C ARG A 125 1.07 18.16 -11.46
N ARG A 126 0.93 17.03 -10.77
CA ARG A 126 0.55 16.98 -9.37
C ARG A 126 1.70 17.46 -8.49
N LEU A 127 2.92 17.01 -8.73
CA LEU A 127 4.12 17.48 -8.02
C LEU A 127 4.34 18.98 -8.25
N ASP A 128 4.26 19.45 -9.50
CA ASP A 128 4.38 20.87 -9.84
C ASP A 128 3.35 21.72 -9.06
N SER A 129 2.11 21.22 -8.93
CA SER A 129 1.06 21.92 -8.17
C SER A 129 1.30 21.94 -6.67
N LEU A 130 2.00 20.94 -6.12
CA LEU A 130 2.28 20.84 -4.69
C LEU A 130 3.47 21.74 -4.32
N ASP A 131 4.52 21.73 -5.14
CA ASP A 131 5.70 22.60 -5.05
C ASP A 131 5.34 24.09 -5.20
N ALA A 132 4.38 24.42 -6.07
CA ALA A 132 3.91 25.79 -6.26
C ALA A 132 3.17 26.36 -5.03
N ILE A 133 2.78 25.52 -4.06
CA ILE A 133 2.00 25.95 -2.90
C ILE A 133 2.88 26.12 -1.64
N ASP A 134 3.99 25.38 -1.44
CA ASP A 134 5.09 25.71 -0.48
C ASP A 134 6.20 24.62 -0.45
N GLY A 135 7.40 24.97 0.03
CA GLY A 135 8.63 24.15 0.00
C GLY A 135 8.84 23.10 1.12
N ASP A 136 7.78 22.54 1.72
CA ASP A 136 7.88 21.52 2.78
C ASP A 136 7.21 20.18 2.40
N ARG A 137 7.84 19.07 2.80
CA ARG A 137 7.67 17.72 2.21
C ARG A 137 6.37 16.98 2.55
N ALA A 138 5.45 17.57 3.31
CA ALA A 138 4.20 16.89 3.70
C ALA A 138 3.16 16.87 2.57
N HIS A 139 3.49 16.25 1.43
CA HIS A 139 2.65 16.14 0.24
C HIS A 139 1.36 15.35 0.54
N THR A 140 1.44 14.32 1.38
CA THR A 140 0.34 13.43 1.76
C THR A 140 -0.79 14.14 2.51
N GLU A 141 -0.46 15.03 3.47
CA GLU A 141 -1.46 15.82 4.21
C GLU A 141 -2.30 16.70 3.28
N LYS A 142 -1.67 17.24 2.24
CA LYS A 142 -2.30 18.13 1.26
C LYS A 142 -3.22 17.37 0.31
N LEU A 143 -2.81 16.17 -0.10
CA LEU A 143 -3.64 15.26 -0.92
C LEU A 143 -4.90 14.82 -0.16
N MET A 144 -4.77 14.51 1.12
CA MET A 144 -5.92 14.12 1.97
C MET A 144 -6.96 15.22 2.16
N ARG A 145 -6.56 16.49 2.05
CA ARG A 145 -7.50 17.64 2.12
C ARG A 145 -8.26 17.89 0.82
N LEU A 146 -7.83 17.30 -0.29
CA LEU A 146 -8.39 17.50 -1.64
C LEU A 146 -9.28 16.33 -2.10
N ALA A 147 -9.42 15.27 -1.29
CA ALA A 147 -10.24 14.07 -1.55
C ALA A 147 -11.32 13.87 -0.47
#